data_AF-A0A353RAB3-F1
#
_entry.id   AF-A0A353RAB3-F1
#
_cell.length_a   1.000
_cell.length_b   1.000
_cell.length_c   1.000
_cell.angle_alpha   90.00
_cell.angle_beta   90.00
_cell.angle_gamma   90.00
#
_symmetry.space_group_name_H-M   'P 1'
#
loop_
_entity.id
_entity.type
_entity.pdbx_description
1 polymer ?
#
loop_
_entity_poly.entity_id
_entity_poly.type
_entity_poly.pdbx_seq_one_letter_code
_entity_poly.pdbx_strand_id
1 'polypeptide(L)'
;QLVRKGRERVIEKSKSRALDACPQKRGVCVRVYTTTPKKPNSAMRKVARVRLTNQKEVNAYIPGEGHNLQEHSIVLVRGGRVKDLPGVRYHVL
;
A
#
# COMPACT_ATOMS: atom_id res chain seq x y z
N GLN A 1 -2.62 43.00 -8.80
CA GLN A 1 -2.25 41.61 -9.14
C GLN A 1 -3.14 40.58 -8.43
N LEU A 2 -3.24 40.59 -7.10
CA LEU A 2 -4.14 39.71 -6.32
C LEU A 2 -5.65 39.95 -6.57
N VAL A 3 -6.02 41.17 -6.99
CA VAL A 3 -7.41 41.52 -7.39
C VAL A 3 -7.84 40.80 -8.69
N ARG A 4 -6.89 40.50 -9.60
CA ARG A 4 -7.16 39.77 -10.85
C ARG A 4 -6.95 38.25 -10.73
N LYS A 5 -6.06 37.82 -9.82
CA LYS A 5 -5.79 36.40 -9.52
C LYS A 5 -5.66 36.22 -8.01
N GLY A 6 -6.70 35.67 -7.39
CA GLY A 6 -6.69 35.32 -5.98
C GLY A 6 -5.67 34.22 -5.66
N ARG A 7 -5.34 34.04 -4.37
CA ARG A 7 -4.49 32.92 -3.95
C ARG A 7 -5.27 31.61 -4.07
N GLU A 8 -4.67 30.62 -4.70
CA GLU A 8 -5.20 29.26 -4.75
C GLU A 8 -4.68 28.45 -3.57
N ARG A 9 -5.54 27.62 -2.98
CA ARG A 9 -5.14 26.67 -1.94
C ARG A 9 -4.47 25.48 -2.60
N VAL A 10 -3.29 25.10 -2.11
CA VAL A 10 -2.60 23.89 -2.56
C VAL A 10 -3.35 22.67 -2.05
N ILE A 11 -3.82 21.81 -2.95
CA ILE A 11 -4.53 20.58 -2.61
C ILE A 11 -3.52 19.45 -2.45
N GLU A 12 -3.42 18.90 -1.24
CA GLU A 12 -2.59 17.72 -0.98
C GLU A 12 -3.32 16.42 -1.32
N LYS A 13 -2.60 15.47 -1.93
CA LYS A 13 -3.14 14.15 -2.23
C LYS A 13 -2.88 13.20 -1.06
N SER A 14 -3.89 12.42 -0.68
CA SER A 14 -3.72 11.38 0.35
C SER A 14 -2.63 10.38 -0.04
N LYS A 15 -1.85 9.94 0.95
CA LYS A 15 -0.80 8.93 0.80
C LYS A 15 -1.37 7.53 0.53
N SER A 16 -2.61 7.27 0.97
CA SER A 16 -3.32 5.99 0.93
C SER A 16 -4.59 6.05 0.07
N ARG A 17 -4.47 6.51 -1.19
CA ARG A 17 -5.60 6.71 -2.13
C ARG A 17 -6.46 5.46 -2.39
N ALA A 18 -5.93 4.26 -2.15
CA ALA A 18 -6.68 3.03 -2.36
C ALA A 18 -7.61 2.67 -1.19
N LEU A 19 -7.49 3.35 -0.04
CA LEU A 19 -8.36 3.11 1.11
C LEU A 19 -9.59 4.02 1.15
N ASP A 20 -9.75 4.98 0.21
CA ASP A 20 -10.92 5.88 0.12
C ASP A 20 -11.34 6.47 1.49
N ALA A 21 -10.38 7.00 2.25
CA ALA A 21 -10.57 7.53 3.61
C ALA A 21 -11.02 6.52 4.69
N CYS A 22 -11.08 5.22 4.38
CA CYS A 22 -11.24 4.17 5.39
C CYS A 22 -9.91 3.90 6.12
N PRO A 23 -9.93 3.56 7.41
CA PRO A 23 -8.72 3.20 8.15
C PRO A 23 -8.10 1.90 7.62
N GLN A 24 -8.96 0.94 7.25
CA GLN A 24 -8.60 -0.40 6.77
C GLN A 24 -9.57 -0.81 5.67
N LYS A 25 -9.13 -1.68 4.75
CA LYS A 25 -10.02 -2.33 3.78
C LYS A 25 -9.71 -3.81 3.66
N ARG A 26 -10.76 -4.61 3.54
CA ARG A 26 -10.66 -6.04 3.20
C ARG A 26 -10.26 -6.19 1.73
N GLY A 27 -9.45 -7.20 1.45
CA GLY A 27 -9.07 -7.61 0.10
C GLY A 27 -8.73 -9.10 0.02
N VAL A 28 -8.51 -9.56 -1.20
CA VAL A 28 -8.13 -10.93 -1.53
C VAL A 28 -6.72 -10.91 -2.13
N CYS A 29 -5.84 -11.79 -1.65
CA CYS A 29 -4.50 -11.95 -2.21
C CYS A 29 -4.60 -12.56 -3.63
N VAL A 30 -4.09 -11.84 -4.62
CA VAL A 30 -3.96 -12.31 -6.01
C VAL A 30 -2.67 -13.12 -6.15
N ARG A 31 -1.58 -12.64 -5.55
CA ARG A 31 -0.27 -13.30 -5.59
C ARG A 31 0.53 -12.96 -4.35
N VAL A 32 1.19 -13.95 -3.77
CA VAL A 32 2.15 -13.77 -2.68
C VAL A 32 3.56 -14.01 -3.22
N TYR A 33 4.47 -13.08 -3.00
CA TYR A 33 5.82 -13.15 -3.56
C TYR A 33 6.84 -12.34 -2.75
N THR A 34 8.13 -12.54 -3.04
CA THR A 34 9.22 -11.82 -2.39
C THR A 34 9.81 -10.76 -3.32
N THR A 35 10.20 -9.61 -2.78
CA THR A 35 10.83 -8.50 -3.53
C THR A 35 12.09 -8.01 -2.82
N THR A 36 13.10 -7.62 -3.58
CA THR A 36 14.33 -7.02 -3.06
C THR A 36 14.12 -5.53 -2.74
N PRO A 37 14.69 -5.00 -1.64
CA PRO A 37 14.59 -3.59 -1.28
C PRO A 37 15.45 -2.70 -2.19
N LYS A 38 15.23 -1.38 -2.10
CA LYS A 38 16.11 -0.40 -2.72
C LYS A 38 17.47 -0.40 -2.01
N LYS A 39 18.57 -0.26 -2.78
CA LYS A 39 19.91 0.08 -2.26
C LYS A 39 19.80 1.26 -1.28
N PRO A 40 20.43 1.26 -0.09
CA PRO A 40 21.59 0.47 0.36
C PRO A 40 21.28 -0.89 1.01
N ASN A 41 20.01 -1.22 1.21
CA ASN A 41 19.62 -2.40 1.96
C ASN A 41 19.63 -3.66 1.08
N SER A 42 19.85 -4.83 1.68
CA SER A 42 19.71 -6.15 1.06
C SER A 42 18.87 -7.05 1.95
N ALA A 43 17.81 -7.65 1.40
CA ALA A 43 16.93 -8.62 2.07
C ALA A 43 15.92 -9.19 1.08
N MET A 44 15.23 -10.27 1.46
CA MET A 44 14.01 -10.72 0.79
C MET A 44 12.80 -10.23 1.59
N ARG A 45 12.04 -9.29 1.03
CA ARG A 45 10.84 -8.76 1.68
C ARG A 45 9.60 -9.50 1.17
N LYS A 46 8.77 -9.98 2.09
CA LYS A 46 7.50 -10.66 1.78
C LYS A 46 6.42 -9.64 1.43
N VAL A 47 5.79 -9.79 0.28
CA VAL A 47 4.79 -8.86 -0.26
C VAL A 47 3.62 -9.66 -0.85
N ALA A 48 2.42 -9.10 -0.76
CA ALA A 48 1.23 -9.61 -1.43
C ALA A 48 0.69 -8.58 -2.42
N ARG A 49 0.30 -9.04 -3.61
CA ARG A 49 -0.61 -8.32 -4.49
C ARG A 49 -2.03 -8.58 -3.99
N VAL A 50 -2.75 -7.54 -3.60
CA VAL A 50 -4.09 -7.64 -3.00
C VAL A 50 -5.09 -6.88 -3.85
N ARG A 51 -6.19 -7.54 -4.22
CA ARG A 51 -7.37 -6.93 -4.83
C ARG A 51 -8.32 -6.52 -3.71
N LEU A 52 -8.47 -5.22 -3.50
CA LEU A 52 -9.36 -4.69 -2.48
C LEU A 52 -10.84 -4.79 -2.90
N THR A 53 -11.74 -4.68 -1.94
CA THR A 53 -13.19 -4.62 -2.16
C THR A 53 -13.63 -3.49 -3.08
N ASN A 54 -12.87 -2.40 -3.18
CA ASN A 54 -13.10 -1.30 -4.13
C ASN A 54 -12.47 -1.53 -5.51
N GLN A 55 -12.17 -2.80 -5.85
CA GLN A 55 -11.60 -3.26 -7.12
C GLN A 55 -10.18 -2.75 -7.43
N LYS A 56 -9.58 -1.92 -6.57
CA LYS A 56 -8.20 -1.46 -6.73
C LYS A 56 -7.23 -2.56 -6.35
N GLU A 57 -6.21 -2.74 -7.15
CA GLU A 57 -5.09 -3.62 -6.82
C GLU A 57 -3.95 -2.84 -6.17
N VAL A 58 -3.43 -3.38 -5.07
CA VAL A 58 -2.36 -2.76 -4.30
C VAL A 58 -1.31 -3.79 -3.91
N ASN A 59 -0.07 -3.32 -3.76
CA ASN A 59 1.00 -4.11 -3.16
C ASN A 59 1.02 -3.81 -1.65
N ALA A 60 0.87 -4.86 -0.84
CA ALA A 60 0.86 -4.79 0.61
C ALA A 60 2.03 -5.59 1.19
N TYR A 61 2.75 -5.00 2.14
CA TYR A 61 3.82 -5.66 2.86
C TYR A 61 3.27 -6.61 3.92
N ILE A 62 3.87 -7.78 4.05
CA ILE A 62 3.49 -8.78 5.05
C ILE A 62 4.47 -8.63 6.22
N PRO A 63 4.02 -8.11 7.38
CA PRO A 63 4.87 -7.94 8.55
C PRO A 63 5.19 -9.29 9.21
N GLY A 64 6.17 -9.28 10.11
CA GLY A 64 6.60 -10.46 10.86
C GLY A 64 7.56 -11.38 10.12
N GLU A 65 7.96 -12.45 10.79
CA GLU A 65 8.97 -13.41 10.31
C GLU A 65 8.35 -14.47 9.39
N GLY A 66 7.23 -15.07 9.80
CA GLY A 66 6.46 -16.05 9.04
C GLY A 66 5.15 -15.48 8.47
N HIS A 67 4.55 -16.22 7.54
CA HIS A 67 3.17 -15.98 7.08
C HIS A 67 2.60 -17.28 6.47
N ASN A 68 1.28 -17.45 6.55
CA ASN A 68 0.55 -18.56 5.91
C ASN A 68 -0.37 -18.05 4.77
N LEU A 69 -0.05 -16.89 4.17
CA LEU A 69 -0.88 -16.35 3.10
C LEU A 69 -0.62 -17.12 1.81
N GLN A 70 -1.72 -17.50 1.17
CA GLN A 70 -1.73 -18.15 -0.12
C GLN A 70 -2.50 -17.28 -1.12
N GLU A 71 -2.52 -17.68 -2.38
CA GLU A 71 -3.45 -17.11 -3.34
C GLU A 71 -4.89 -17.27 -2.83
N HIS A 72 -5.74 -16.29 -3.09
CA HIS A 72 -7.13 -16.22 -2.65
C HIS A 72 -7.36 -16.07 -1.14
N SER A 73 -6.30 -15.96 -0.33
CA SER A 73 -6.44 -15.64 1.09
C SER A 73 -7.08 -14.27 1.29
N ILE A 74 -8.02 -14.19 2.23
CA ILE A 74 -8.69 -12.93 2.60
C ILE A 74 -7.84 -12.22 3.65
N VAL A 75 -7.54 -10.94 3.41
CA VAL A 75 -6.69 -10.12 4.28
C VAL A 75 -7.31 -8.77 4.57
N LEU A 76 -6.92 -8.19 5.70
CA LEU A 76 -7.23 -6.81 6.04
C LEU A 76 -5.99 -5.95 5.78
N VAL A 77 -6.17 -4.84 5.07
CA VAL A 77 -5.07 -3.97 4.63
C VAL A 77 -5.19 -2.62 5.29
N ARG A 78 -4.08 -2.14 5.87
CA ARG A 78 -3.94 -0.78 6.41
C ARG A 78 -2.97 0.07 5.58
N GLY A 79 -3.09 1.38 5.72
CA GLY A 79 -2.15 2.33 5.13
C GLY A 79 -0.80 2.29 5.84
N GLY A 80 0.29 2.48 5.08
CA GLY A 80 1.63 2.60 5.64
C GLY A 80 2.68 2.33 4.57
N ARG A 81 3.55 3.32 4.31
CA ARG A 81 4.60 3.15 3.31
C ARG A 81 5.78 2.40 3.91
N VAL A 82 6.18 1.32 3.25
CA VAL A 82 7.48 0.70 3.52
C VAL A 82 8.56 1.55 2.86
N LYS A 83 9.46 2.11 3.67
CA LYS A 83 10.53 3.00 3.20
C LYS A 83 11.44 2.31 2.17
N ASP A 84 11.73 1.03 2.41
CA ASP A 84 12.68 0.23 1.65
C ASP A 84 12.17 -0.24 0.28
N LEU A 85 10.85 -0.43 0.15
CA LEU A 85 10.25 -1.00 -1.05
C LEU A 85 9.55 0.08 -1.89
N PRO A 86 10.02 0.35 -3.11
CA PRO A 86 9.32 1.27 -4.00
C PRO A 86 7.95 0.70 -4.38
N GLY A 87 6.91 1.54 -4.34
CA GLY A 87 5.55 1.16 -4.73
C GLY A 87 4.73 0.41 -3.66
N VAL A 88 5.32 -0.02 -2.55
CA VAL A 88 4.60 -0.68 -1.45
C VAL A 88 4.15 0.36 -0.42
N ARG A 89 2.85 0.69 -0.44
CA ARG A 89 2.24 1.77 0.35
C ARG A 89 1.26 1.30 1.43
N TYR A 90 1.13 -0.02 1.55
CA TYR A 90 0.16 -0.65 2.41
C TYR A 90 0.79 -1.80 3.18
N HIS A 91 0.20 -2.12 4.32
CA HIS A 91 0.56 -3.27 5.14
C HIS A 91 -0.64 -4.20 5.27
N VAL A 92 -0.37 -5.50 5.21
CA VAL A 92 -1.29 -6.52 5.71
C VAL A 92 -1.29 -6.43 7.24
N LEU A 93 -2.46 -6.60 7.85
CA LEU A 93 -2.64 -6.77 9.28
C LEU A 93 -2.46 -8.23 9.69
#